data_AF-A0AA88WT02-F1
#
_entry.id   AF-A0AA88WT02-F1
#
_cell.length_a   1.000
_cell.length_b   1.000
_cell.length_c   1.000
_cell.angle_alpha   90.00
_cell.angle_beta   90.00
_cell.angle_gamma   90.00
#
_symmetry.space_group_name_H-M   'P 1'
#
loop_
_entity.id
_entity.type
_entity.pdbx_description
1 polymer ?
#
loop_
_entity_poly.entity_id
_entity_poly.type
_entity_poly.pdbx_seq_one_letter_code
_entity_poly.pdbx_strand_id
1 'polypeptide(L)' 'SAKRDGEREEGRWPTTLHSFFLQAKLIDRCIGSKIWAIMKGDKELVGTLRGFDVYVNMVLEDVTE' A
#
# COMPACT_ATOMS: atom_id res chain seq x y z
N SER A 1 -17.67 43.43 -1.79
CA SER A 1 -16.65 43.01 -0.81
C SER A 1 -16.61 41.51 -0.73
N ALA A 2 -15.41 40.97 -0.83
CA ALA A 2 -15.09 39.56 -0.92
C ALA A 2 -15.58 38.78 0.32
N LYS A 3 -16.30 37.68 0.09
CA LYS A 3 -16.44 36.60 1.06
C LYS A 3 -15.32 35.61 0.77
N ARG A 4 -14.20 35.77 1.48
CA ARG A 4 -13.08 34.81 1.49
C ARG A 4 -13.08 34.14 2.85
N ASP A 5 -14.03 33.24 3.04
CA ASP A 5 -13.95 32.24 4.09
C ASP A 5 -13.36 31.01 3.42
N GLY A 6 -12.03 30.97 3.35
CA GLY A 6 -11.27 29.78 3.01
C GLY A 6 -11.31 28.82 4.18
N GLU A 7 -12.47 28.22 4.44
CA GLU A 7 -12.55 27.02 5.24
C GLU A 7 -11.81 25.93 4.49
N ARG A 8 -10.63 25.60 5.01
CA ARG A 8 -9.81 24.49 4.55
C ARG A 8 -10.55 23.22 4.95
N GLU A 9 -11.52 22.81 4.15
CA GLU A 9 -11.98 21.43 4.16
C GLU A 9 -10.79 20.58 3.74
N GLU A 10 -10.04 20.10 4.72
CA GLU A 10 -9.21 18.91 4.61
C GLU A 10 -10.18 17.74 4.43
N GLY A 11 -10.81 17.74 3.25
CA GLY A 11 -12.02 17.02 2.93
C GLY A 11 -11.77 15.55 3.15
N ARG A 12 -12.64 14.96 3.98
CA ARG A 12 -12.73 13.54 4.21
C ARG A 12 -12.65 12.81 2.86
N TRP A 13 -11.49 12.26 2.53
CA TRP A 13 -11.33 11.42 1.34
C TRP A 13 -12.39 10.32 1.40
N PRO A 14 -13.00 9.95 0.26
CA PRO A 14 -13.94 8.84 0.26
C PRO A 14 -13.27 7.63 0.91
N THR A 15 -14.01 6.92 1.76
CA THR A 15 -13.48 5.86 2.64
C THR A 15 -12.72 4.78 1.85
N THR A 16 -13.10 4.58 0.59
CA THR A 16 -12.42 3.70 -0.37
C THR A 16 -11.00 4.15 -0.71
N LEU A 17 -10.79 5.44 -0.98
CA LEU A 17 -9.45 6.00 -1.19
C LEU A 17 -8.64 5.96 0.11
N HIS A 18 -9.26 6.25 1.25
CA HIS A 18 -8.59 6.19 2.54
C HIS A 18 -8.00 4.80 2.83
N SER A 19 -8.78 3.74 2.58
CA SER A 19 -8.32 2.36 2.75
C SER A 19 -7.17 2.01 1.82
N PHE A 20 -7.27 2.35 0.53
CA PHE A 20 -6.21 2.09 -0.45
C PHE A 20 -4.90 2.80 -0.08
N PHE A 21 -4.97 4.07 0.30
CA PHE A 21 -3.78 4.82 0.74
C PHE A 21 -3.13 4.22 1.97
N LEU A 22 -3.91 3.74 2.94
CA LEU A 22 -3.38 3.12 4.15
C LEU A 22 -2.68 1.79 3.83
N GLN A 23 -3.25 0.97 2.95
CA GLN A 23 -2.68 -0.29 2.50
C GLN A 23 -1.39 -0.07 1.71
N ALA A 24 -1.40 0.82 0.71
CA ALA A 24 -0.21 1.15 -0.08
C ALA A 24 0.92 1.69 0.81
N LYS A 25 0.61 2.57 1.78
CA LYS A 25 1.59 3.10 2.74
C LYS A 25 2.14 2.06 3.70
N LEU A 26 1.35 1.03 4.02
CA LEU A 26 1.85 -0.10 4.81
C LEU A 26 2.86 -0.92 4.00
N ILE A 27 2.54 -1.24 2.75
CA ILE A 27 3.39 -2.06 1.86
C ILE A 27 4.68 -1.29 1.50
N ASP A 28 4.58 0.00 1.25
CA ASP A 28 5.72 0.89 0.98
C ASP A 28 6.77 0.84 2.10
N ARG A 29 6.32 0.81 3.36
CA ARG A 29 7.22 0.67 4.52
C ARG A 29 7.95 -0.68 4.58
N CYS A 30 7.46 -1.69 3.87
CA CYS A 30 8.07 -3.01 3.83
C CYS A 30 9.09 -3.15 2.68
N ILE A 31 9.26 -2.16 1.80
CA ILE A 31 10.27 -2.19 0.74
C ILE A 31 11.67 -2.30 1.36
N GLY A 32 12.49 -3.21 0.83
CA GLY A 32 13.81 -3.57 1.35
C GLY A 32 13.79 -4.54 2.54
N SER A 33 12.61 -4.87 3.07
CA SER A 33 12.46 -5.83 4.17
C SER A 33 12.04 -7.21 3.66
N LYS A 34 12.39 -8.25 4.44
CA LYS A 34 11.91 -9.62 4.20
C LYS A 34 10.44 -9.71 4.58
N ILE A 35 9.60 -10.09 3.63
CA ILE A 35 8.16 -10.29 3.83
C ILE A 35 7.81 -11.76 3.63
N TRP A 36 6.65 -12.15 4.17
CA TRP A 36 6.03 -13.45 3.96
C TRP A 36 4.67 -13.22 3.31
N ALA A 37 4.51 -13.67 2.07
CA ALA A 37 3.30 -13.57 1.29
C ALA A 37 2.56 -14.90 1.31
N ILE A 38 1.34 -14.89 1.84
CA ILE A 38 0.45 -16.06 1.88
C ILE A 38 -0.52 -15.93 0.71
N MET A 39 -0.46 -16.88 -0.22
CA MET A 39 -1.31 -16.91 -1.41
C MET A 39 -2.47 -17.89 -1.22
N LYS A 40 -3.47 -17.81 -2.11
CA LYS A 40 -4.53 -18.83 -2.17
C LYS A 40 -3.95 -20.17 -2.61
N GLY A 41 -4.52 -21.26 -2.09
CA GLY A 41 -4.07 -22.62 -2.39
C GLY A 41 -2.85 -23.05 -1.58
N ASP A 42 -2.73 -22.56 -0.35
CA ASP A 42 -1.71 -22.94 0.64
C ASP A 42 -0.26 -22.79 0.13
N LYS A 43 -0.06 -21.85 -0.79
CA LYS A 43 1.26 -21.47 -1.28
C LYS A 43 1.75 -20.26 -0.52
N GLU A 44 2.97 -20.36 -0.03
CA GLU A 44 3.63 -19.29 0.71
C GLU A 44 4.89 -18.87 -0.03
N LEU A 45 5.26 -17.60 0.08
CA LEU A 45 6.48 -17.07 -0.50
C LEU A 45 7.16 -16.18 0.53
N VAL A 46 8.44 -16.42 0.78
CA VAL A 46 9.24 -15.58 1.68
C VAL A 46 10.36 -14.95 0.87
N GLY A 47 10.46 -13.62 0.86
CA GLY A 47 11.48 -12.91 0.09
C GLY A 47 11.58 -11.44 0.45
N THR A 48 12.56 -10.74 -0.10
CA THR A 48 12.77 -9.30 0.15
C THR A 48 11.93 -8.47 -0.83
N LEU A 49 11.05 -7.62 -0.33
CA LEU A 49 10.20 -6.78 -1.18
C LEU A 49 11.02 -5.68 -1.85
N ARG A 50 11.00 -5.60 -3.18
CA ARG A 50 11.66 -4.52 -3.94
C ARG A 50 10.72 -3.43 -4.42
N GLY A 51 9.45 -3.78 -4.64
CA GLY A 51 8.46 -2.82 -5.08
C GLY A 51 7.12 -3.48 -5.34
N PHE A 52 6.11 -2.65 -5.60
CA PHE A 52 4.76 -3.07 -5.95
C PHE A 52 4.11 -2.05 -6.90
N ASP A 53 3.04 -2.45 -7.59
CA ASP A 53 2.26 -1.57 -8.47
C ASP A 53 0.88 -1.20 -7.90
N VAL A 54 0.09 -0.46 -8.68
CA VAL A 54 -1.28 -0.05 -8.31
C VAL A 54 -2.26 -1.21 -8.11
N TYR A 55 -1.91 -2.40 -8.60
CA TYR A 55 -2.69 -3.64 -8.44
C TYR A 55 -2.13 -4.53 -7.33
N VAL A 56 -1.10 -4.07 -6.60
CA VAL A 56 -0.43 -4.81 -5.53
C VAL A 56 0.31 -6.07 -6.05
N ASN A 57 0.69 -6.08 -7.33
CA ASN A 57 1.65 -7.08 -7.81
C ASN A 57 3.01 -6.76 -7.18
N MET A 58 3.60 -7.73 -6.48
CA MET A 58 4.84 -7.54 -5.72
C MET A 58 6.06 -8.12 -6.46
N VAL A 59 7.18 -7.41 -6.40
CA VAL A 59 8.49 -7.91 -6.87
C VAL A 59 9.30 -8.33 -5.65
N LEU A 60 9.66 -9.61 -5.57
CA LEU A 60 10.43 -10.19 -4.47
C LEU A 60 11.79 -10.70 -4.96
N GLU A 61 12.82 -10.47 -4.16
CA GLU A 61 14.17 -11.05 -4.35
C GLU A 61 14.46 -12.14 -3.31
N ASP A 62 15.41 -13.03 -3.62
CA ASP A 62 15.86 -14.14 -2.76
C ASP A 62 14.71 -14.99 -2.20
N VAL A 63 13.76 -15.34 -3.08
CA VAL A 63 12.49 -15.98 -2.72
C VAL A 63 12.68 -17.45 -2.34
N THR A 64 11.97 -17.89 -1.31
CA THR A 64 11.75 -19.30 -0.93
C THR A 64 10.25 -19.58 -0.97
N GLU A 65 9.85 -20.72 -1.55
CA GLU A 65 8.45 -21.21 -1.58
C GLU A 65 8.11 -22.11 -0.40
#